data_AF-A0A485LMH6-F1
#
_entry.id   AF-A0A485LMH6-F1
#
_cell.length_a   1.000
_cell.length_b   1.000
_cell.length_c   1.000
_cell.angle_alpha   90.00
_cell.angle_beta   90.00
_cell.angle_gamma   90.00
#
_symmetry.space_group_name_H-M   'P 1'
#
loop_
_entity.id
_entity.type
_entity.pdbx_description
1 polymer ?
#
loop_
_entity_poly.entity_id
_entity_poly.type
_entity_poly.pdbx_seq_one_letter_code
_entity_poly.pdbx_strand_id
1 'polypeptide(L)'
;MMARRSLAIHTPVRVTWSRLSLFWSVCFVLNLTAMPLKAYFSETFPWHVPPLAPDFSLTPNDVATLESLQSLAQSQPHDTGFARDASAYVLWYPIELPAQSIPDDVGCMHWMLAFPAAALYGPGLRQFVCAYLARNASMRAAMPSTTNNSTFFRCQVGLVVGVPSMKFCLWLAPVPVNAAGITTRVIVAFGGTTYEPPAFAYLKFAARLYLCGFIARSVWATYFVHYNTLRSNLQATSPPLSTYARFDIHVGDPTYLVLSHPWVTLFLLVEIYSDVAYQGLSSVRCSQLQDLWQFALGCLYGSRGVWFGYWAMRYSTFLVKRWHWEDAFAAVDPGLLATASAFYAGPIFYAMSNIGPFVHLLQTLFSSNQNDTALEIFPVWLCLFITIGSMPLVYSVGRKWLLRRRPRVRPAGSDTYGHASFNDLKMRVLHGCLVRSYARSTEHNTVPVEGGTLYRLYDIHPGYKKLPLISHRGADCFVDCYLPDGTLGKKMRLSLLGCLDRQDRDPKWALDLCESCQRSATAAHVGSISSITHGDQLRDPEKTEAFKVHMGANGCSWVL
;
A
#
# COMPACT_ATOMS: atom_id res chain seq x y z
N MET A 1 35.57 46.26 -48.35
CA MET A 1 35.93 45.18 -47.41
C MET A 1 34.64 44.70 -46.76
N MET A 2 34.24 43.47 -47.08
CA MET A 2 32.94 42.88 -46.74
C MET A 2 32.77 42.67 -45.23
N ALA A 3 31.69 43.21 -44.67
CA ALA A 3 31.22 42.83 -43.34
C ALA A 3 30.70 41.39 -43.40
N ARG A 4 31.42 40.46 -42.75
CA ARG A 4 30.94 39.12 -42.44
C ARG A 4 29.72 39.25 -41.53
N ARG A 5 28.51 39.18 -42.10
CA ARG A 5 27.33 38.74 -41.37
C ARG A 5 27.58 37.29 -40.97
N SER A 6 27.95 37.06 -39.71
CA SER A 6 27.81 35.75 -39.10
C SER A 6 26.33 35.38 -39.14
N LEU A 7 25.95 34.50 -40.06
CA LEU A 7 24.71 33.75 -39.89
C LEU A 7 24.88 32.96 -38.60
N ALA A 8 24.27 33.43 -37.51
CA ALA A 8 24.05 32.64 -36.33
C ALA A 8 23.22 31.44 -36.78
N ILE A 9 23.85 30.29 -36.91
CA ILE A 9 23.17 29.02 -37.13
C ILE A 9 22.29 28.84 -35.90
N HIS A 10 20.98 29.08 -36.06
CA HIS A 10 20.00 28.86 -35.02
C HIS A 10 19.99 27.37 -34.69
N THR A 11 20.72 27.00 -33.65
CA THR A 11 20.68 25.63 -33.13
C THR A 11 19.31 25.44 -32.49
N PRO A 12 18.52 24.44 -32.93
CA PRO A 12 17.22 24.18 -32.34
C PRO A 12 17.40 23.81 -30.86
N VAL A 13 16.49 24.29 -30.01
CA VAL A 13 16.51 23.96 -28.58
C VAL A 13 16.42 22.45 -28.40
N ARG A 14 17.35 21.91 -27.63
CA ARG A 14 17.43 20.46 -27.39
C ARG A 14 16.64 20.09 -26.14
N VAL A 15 15.60 19.28 -26.29
CA VAL A 15 14.85 18.72 -25.17
C VAL A 15 15.22 17.24 -24.99
N THR A 16 15.75 16.89 -23.82
CA THR A 16 16.17 15.53 -23.45
C THR A 16 15.36 14.98 -22.27
N TRP A 17 15.44 13.67 -22.09
CA TRP A 17 14.88 12.96 -20.95
C TRP A 17 15.99 12.47 -20.04
N SER A 18 15.81 12.66 -18.74
CA SER A 18 16.67 12.05 -17.74
C SER A 18 16.42 10.54 -17.70
N ARG A 19 17.40 9.77 -18.23
CA ARG A 19 17.31 8.29 -18.34
C ARG A 19 17.01 7.61 -17.01
N LEU A 20 17.61 8.12 -15.93
CA LEU A 20 17.43 7.56 -14.59
C LEU A 20 16.02 7.81 -14.06
N SER A 21 15.49 9.03 -14.22
CA SER A 21 14.11 9.34 -13.81
C SER A 21 13.10 8.50 -14.59
N LEU A 22 13.31 8.34 -15.89
CA LEU A 22 12.46 7.54 -16.75
C LEU A 22 12.49 6.06 -16.35
N PHE A 23 13.68 5.50 -16.10
CA PHE A 23 13.84 4.13 -15.62
C PHE A 23 13.03 3.88 -14.34
N TRP A 24 13.16 4.75 -13.34
CA TRP A 24 12.43 4.60 -12.08
C TRP A 24 10.93 4.80 -12.24
N SER A 25 10.50 5.76 -13.06
CA SER A 25 9.09 5.95 -13.38
C SER A 25 8.50 4.69 -14.04
N VAL A 26 9.21 4.07 -14.99
CA VAL A 26 8.82 2.79 -15.59
C VAL A 26 8.74 1.68 -14.54
N CYS A 27 9.73 1.56 -13.66
CA CYS A 27 9.69 0.59 -12.56
C CYS A 27 8.48 0.80 -11.63
N PHE A 28 8.14 2.04 -11.29
CA PHE A 28 6.95 2.33 -10.50
C PHE A 28 5.65 1.93 -11.22
N VAL A 29 5.56 2.22 -12.53
CA VAL A 29 4.38 1.85 -13.35
C VAL A 29 4.25 0.35 -13.48
N LEU A 30 5.34 -0.38 -13.73
CA LEU A 30 5.33 -1.85 -13.79
C LEU A 30 4.90 -2.44 -12.45
N ASN A 31 5.44 -1.94 -11.34
CA ASN A 31 5.05 -2.37 -10.01
C ASN A 31 3.56 -2.08 -9.73
N LEU A 32 3.06 -0.91 -10.15
CA LEU A 32 1.69 -0.46 -9.94
C LEU A 32 0.66 -1.25 -10.78
N THR A 33 0.98 -1.49 -12.06
CA THR A 33 0.16 -2.29 -12.97
C THR A 33 0.15 -3.76 -12.57
N ALA A 34 1.24 -4.28 -12.01
CA ALA A 34 1.32 -5.64 -11.50
C ALA A 34 0.70 -5.84 -10.11
N MET A 35 0.25 -4.78 -9.41
CA MET A 35 -0.33 -4.89 -8.06
C MET A 35 -1.43 -5.94 -7.95
N PRO A 36 -2.42 -6.02 -8.86
CA PRO A 36 -3.48 -7.04 -8.77
C PRO A 36 -2.95 -8.47 -8.88
N LEU A 37 -1.82 -8.68 -9.57
CA LEU A 37 -1.24 -10.00 -9.77
C LEU A 37 -0.31 -10.44 -8.62
N LYS A 38 0.07 -9.53 -7.70
CA LYS A 38 0.90 -9.88 -6.53
C LYS A 38 0.26 -10.90 -5.61
N ALA A 39 -1.07 -10.98 -5.64
CA ALA A 39 -1.85 -12.06 -5.03
C ALA A 39 -1.23 -13.46 -5.27
N TYR A 40 -0.80 -13.74 -6.50
CA TYR A 40 -0.29 -15.06 -6.91
C TYR A 40 1.10 -15.41 -6.35
N PHE A 41 1.76 -14.53 -5.59
CA PHE A 41 2.91 -14.95 -4.78
C PHE A 41 2.51 -15.93 -3.67
N SER A 42 1.26 -15.87 -3.22
CA SER A 42 0.72 -16.81 -2.22
C SER A 42 -0.55 -17.51 -2.66
N GLU A 43 -1.26 -17.04 -3.68
CA GLU A 43 -2.45 -17.71 -4.20
C GLU A 43 -2.12 -18.80 -5.20
N THR A 44 -3.00 -19.79 -5.29
CA THR A 44 -2.92 -20.82 -6.33
C THR A 44 -3.40 -20.25 -7.67
N PHE A 45 -2.69 -20.54 -8.76
CA PHE A 45 -3.13 -20.14 -10.10
C PHE A 45 -4.41 -20.88 -10.50
N PRO A 46 -5.31 -20.28 -11.32
CA PRO A 46 -6.63 -20.82 -11.60
C PRO A 46 -6.61 -22.21 -12.26
N TRP A 47 -5.59 -22.54 -13.05
CA TRP A 47 -5.43 -23.86 -13.67
C TRP A 47 -4.82 -24.93 -12.75
N HIS A 48 -4.44 -24.57 -11.52
CA HIS A 48 -3.98 -25.50 -10.49
C HIS A 48 -4.99 -25.66 -9.34
N VAL A 49 -6.13 -24.97 -9.39
CA VAL A 49 -7.18 -25.08 -8.38
C VAL A 49 -7.89 -26.43 -8.55
N PRO A 50 -8.01 -27.25 -7.49
CA PRO A 50 -8.67 -28.54 -7.59
C PRO A 50 -10.19 -28.38 -7.83
N PRO A 51 -10.81 -29.33 -8.56
CA PRO A 51 -12.22 -29.22 -8.96
C PRO A 51 -13.21 -29.56 -7.85
N LEU A 52 -12.77 -30.29 -6.81
CA LEU A 52 -13.63 -30.79 -5.74
C LEU A 52 -13.68 -29.81 -4.56
N ALA A 53 -14.89 -29.52 -4.09
CA ALA A 53 -15.08 -28.82 -2.84
C ALA A 53 -14.74 -29.74 -1.66
N PRO A 54 -14.05 -29.24 -0.62
CA PRO A 54 -13.97 -29.97 0.62
C PRO A 54 -15.38 -30.06 1.23
N ASP A 55 -15.64 -31.15 1.95
CA ASP A 55 -16.82 -31.21 2.79
C ASP A 55 -16.72 -30.06 3.82
N PHE A 56 -17.75 -29.23 3.94
CA PHE A 56 -17.84 -28.14 4.92
C PHE A 56 -18.76 -28.48 6.10
N SER A 57 -19.07 -29.75 6.29
CA SER A 57 -19.75 -30.26 7.49
C SER A 57 -19.11 -29.71 8.77
N LEU A 58 -19.96 -29.26 9.70
CA LEU A 58 -19.58 -28.73 11.01
C LEU A 58 -19.24 -29.87 11.99
N THR A 59 -18.38 -30.79 11.56
CA THR A 59 -17.97 -31.95 12.36
C THR A 59 -16.64 -31.65 13.05
N PRO A 60 -16.55 -31.79 14.39
CA PRO A 60 -15.32 -31.51 15.12
C PRO A 60 -14.20 -32.52 14.84
N ASN A 61 -14.56 -33.75 14.45
CA ASN A 61 -13.64 -34.87 14.22
C ASN A 61 -13.66 -35.28 12.74
N ASP A 62 -13.33 -34.34 11.85
CA ASP A 62 -13.25 -34.59 10.42
C ASP A 62 -11.96 -35.33 10.07
N VAL A 63 -12.05 -36.67 10.06
CA VAL A 63 -10.93 -37.57 9.78
C VAL A 63 -10.40 -37.40 8.36
N ALA A 64 -11.28 -37.16 7.38
CA ALA A 64 -10.86 -37.05 5.98
C ALA A 64 -9.99 -35.79 5.75
N THR A 65 -10.40 -34.65 6.31
CA THR A 65 -9.58 -33.43 6.27
C THR A 65 -8.26 -33.62 7.01
N LEU A 66 -8.28 -34.29 8.16
CA LEU A 66 -7.07 -34.57 8.92
C LEU A 66 -6.08 -35.45 8.14
N GLU A 67 -6.53 -36.55 7.56
CA GLU A 67 -5.69 -37.48 6.78
C GLU A 67 -5.06 -36.76 5.60
N SER A 68 -5.80 -35.90 4.90
CA SER A 68 -5.27 -35.05 3.83
C SER A 68 -4.16 -34.13 4.33
N LEU A 69 -4.35 -33.42 5.45
CA LEU A 69 -3.35 -32.52 6.01
C LEU A 69 -2.10 -33.27 6.52
N GLN A 70 -2.29 -34.44 7.14
CA GLN A 70 -1.20 -35.30 7.58
C GLN A 70 -0.39 -35.83 6.40
N SER A 71 -1.04 -36.23 5.31
CA SER A 71 -0.34 -36.66 4.09
C SER A 71 0.52 -35.55 3.49
N LEU A 72 0.03 -34.31 3.50
CA LEU A 72 0.80 -33.14 3.06
C LEU A 72 2.01 -32.90 3.97
N ALA A 73 1.84 -32.97 5.29
CA ALA A 73 2.94 -32.82 6.23
C ALA A 73 4.01 -33.91 6.07
N GLN A 74 3.59 -35.16 5.80
CA GLN A 74 4.50 -36.30 5.57
C GLN A 74 5.24 -36.21 4.22
N SER A 75 4.69 -35.50 3.24
CA SER A 75 5.32 -35.32 1.92
C SER A 75 6.57 -34.42 1.95
N GLN A 76 6.75 -33.63 3.01
CA GLN A 76 7.87 -32.69 3.16
C GLN A 76 8.92 -33.22 4.14
N PRO A 77 10.21 -32.84 3.98
CA PRO A 77 11.24 -33.16 4.95
C PRO A 77 10.88 -32.59 6.33
N HIS A 78 11.09 -33.37 7.39
CA HIS A 78 10.73 -32.99 8.76
C HIS A 78 11.33 -31.66 9.24
N ASP A 79 12.46 -31.25 8.66
CA ASP A 79 13.18 -30.01 9.01
C ASP A 79 12.50 -28.73 8.51
N THR A 80 11.51 -28.84 7.62
CA THR A 80 10.93 -27.66 6.94
C THR A 80 9.83 -26.96 7.74
N GLY A 81 9.27 -27.56 8.79
CA GLY A 81 8.28 -26.97 9.70
C GLY A 81 6.98 -26.44 9.06
N PHE A 82 6.88 -26.42 7.74
CA PHE A 82 5.81 -25.84 6.96
C PHE A 82 5.67 -26.56 5.62
N ALA A 83 4.45 -26.95 5.28
CA ALA A 83 4.09 -27.57 4.00
C ALA A 83 2.91 -26.83 3.38
N ARG A 84 2.88 -26.79 2.05
CA ARG A 84 1.78 -26.19 1.30
C ARG A 84 1.63 -26.84 -0.06
N ASP A 85 0.38 -27.04 -0.46
CA ASP A 85 -0.01 -27.35 -1.85
C ASP A 85 -1.03 -26.33 -2.38
N ALA A 86 -1.75 -26.70 -3.45
CA ALA A 86 -2.75 -25.86 -4.10
C ALA A 86 -4.00 -25.60 -3.25
N SER A 87 -4.32 -26.47 -2.29
CA SER A 87 -5.57 -26.52 -1.53
C SER A 87 -5.40 -26.53 -0.02
N ALA A 88 -4.19 -26.70 0.49
CA ALA A 88 -3.93 -26.87 1.90
C ALA A 88 -2.54 -26.36 2.29
N TYR A 89 -2.40 -26.09 3.59
CA TYR A 89 -1.14 -25.74 4.22
C TYR A 89 -1.09 -26.29 5.63
N VAL A 90 0.13 -26.56 6.12
CA VAL A 90 0.39 -27.06 7.47
C VAL A 90 1.61 -26.36 8.04
N LEU A 91 1.52 -25.96 9.31
CA LEU A 91 2.61 -25.49 10.15
C LEU A 91 2.78 -26.47 11.32
N TRP A 92 3.98 -26.98 11.55
CA TRP A 92 4.26 -27.84 12.69
C TRP A 92 5.63 -27.57 13.28
N TYR A 93 5.74 -27.74 14.59
CA TYR A 93 7.02 -27.74 15.28
C TYR A 93 6.91 -28.43 16.64
N PRO A 94 8.03 -28.96 17.17
CA PRO A 94 8.05 -29.54 18.50
C PRO A 94 7.91 -28.45 19.57
N ILE A 95 7.14 -28.74 20.61
CA ILE A 95 6.98 -27.90 21.81
C ILE A 95 7.37 -28.72 23.03
N GLU A 96 8.09 -28.09 23.96
CA GLU A 96 8.36 -28.64 25.28
C GLU A 96 7.26 -28.22 26.25
N LEU A 97 6.50 -29.20 26.75
CA LEU A 97 5.41 -28.98 27.69
C LEU A 97 5.82 -29.36 29.11
N PRO A 98 5.29 -28.71 30.16
CA PRO A 98 5.65 -29.02 31.53
C PRO A 98 5.18 -30.42 31.92
N ALA A 99 5.95 -31.15 32.73
CA ALA A 99 5.61 -32.52 33.12
C ALA A 99 4.32 -32.62 33.96
N GLN A 100 4.00 -31.56 34.69
CA GLN A 100 2.82 -31.45 35.55
C GLN A 100 1.58 -31.08 34.74
N SER A 101 0.40 -31.34 35.30
CA SER A 101 -0.89 -30.88 34.77
C SER A 101 -1.03 -29.36 34.95
N ILE A 102 -1.64 -28.69 33.97
CA ILE A 102 -1.98 -27.26 34.02
C ILE A 102 -3.51 -27.13 34.07
N PRO A 103 -4.14 -27.17 35.26
CA PRO A 103 -5.60 -27.17 35.39
C PRO A 103 -6.21 -25.77 35.34
N ASP A 104 -5.41 -24.72 35.50
CA ASP A 104 -5.88 -23.34 35.58
C ASP A 104 -5.98 -22.68 34.18
N ASP A 105 -7.03 -21.88 33.98
CA ASP A 105 -7.28 -21.21 32.69
C ASP A 105 -6.16 -20.24 32.29
N VAL A 106 -5.56 -19.57 33.28
CA VAL A 106 -4.46 -18.62 33.05
C VAL A 106 -3.21 -19.36 32.56
N GLY A 107 -2.86 -20.48 33.20
CA GLY A 107 -1.80 -21.38 32.80
C GLY A 107 -2.06 -22.00 31.44
N CYS A 108 -3.29 -22.44 31.15
CA CYS A 108 -3.64 -22.94 29.82
C CYS A 108 -3.36 -21.88 28.75
N MET A 109 -3.87 -20.66 28.95
CA MET A 109 -3.66 -19.56 28.00
C MET A 109 -2.17 -19.27 27.78
N HIS A 110 -1.36 -19.26 28.85
CA HIS A 110 0.08 -19.03 28.75
C HIS A 110 0.78 -20.08 27.87
N TRP A 111 0.51 -21.36 28.10
CA TRP A 111 1.14 -22.46 27.35
C TRP A 111 0.56 -22.65 25.95
N MET A 112 -0.71 -22.33 25.74
CA MET A 112 -1.35 -22.37 24.43
C MET A 112 -0.71 -21.37 23.45
N LEU A 113 -0.17 -20.24 23.93
CA LEU A 113 0.51 -19.27 23.05
C LEU A 113 1.73 -19.85 22.33
N ALA A 114 2.35 -20.89 22.88
CA ALA A 114 3.44 -21.58 22.20
C ALA A 114 2.97 -22.41 21.00
N PHE A 115 1.67 -22.72 20.91
CA PHE A 115 1.12 -23.57 19.86
C PHE A 115 1.02 -22.82 18.53
N PRO A 116 1.21 -23.52 17.39
CA PRO A 116 1.14 -22.92 16.07
C PRO A 116 -0.22 -22.27 15.84
N ALA A 117 -0.21 -21.01 15.40
CA ALA A 117 -1.40 -20.25 15.08
C ALA A 117 -2.43 -20.13 16.23
N ALA A 118 -1.98 -20.11 17.49
CA ALA A 118 -2.86 -19.98 18.68
C ALA A 118 -3.85 -18.80 18.62
N ALA A 119 -3.48 -17.73 17.92
CA ALA A 119 -4.34 -16.57 17.67
C ALA A 119 -5.63 -16.92 16.89
N LEU A 120 -5.64 -18.01 16.11
CA LEU A 120 -6.76 -18.45 15.27
C LEU A 120 -7.67 -19.49 15.95
N TYR A 121 -7.45 -19.80 17.24
CA TYR A 121 -8.19 -20.85 17.91
C TYR A 121 -9.57 -20.36 18.35
N GLY A 122 -10.61 -20.99 17.81
CA GLY A 122 -11.98 -20.79 18.25
C GLY A 122 -12.26 -21.44 19.61
N PRO A 123 -13.47 -21.27 20.16
CA PRO A 123 -13.87 -21.88 21.43
C PRO A 123 -13.54 -23.37 21.56
N GLY A 124 -13.88 -24.18 20.55
CA GLY A 124 -13.61 -25.62 20.58
C GLY A 124 -12.12 -25.98 20.58
N LEU A 125 -11.29 -25.32 19.76
CA LEU A 125 -9.85 -25.58 19.75
C LEU A 125 -9.19 -25.18 21.08
N ARG A 126 -9.62 -24.06 21.69
CA ARG A 126 -9.11 -23.64 23.01
C ARG A 126 -9.44 -24.66 24.10
N GLN A 127 -10.70 -25.09 24.17
CA GLN A 127 -11.12 -26.15 25.11
C GLN A 127 -10.33 -27.45 24.90
N PHE A 128 -10.09 -27.81 23.64
CA PHE A 128 -9.31 -28.99 23.28
C PHE A 128 -7.86 -28.91 23.75
N VAL A 129 -7.20 -27.78 23.54
CA VAL A 129 -5.83 -27.55 24.02
C VAL A 129 -5.78 -27.52 25.55
N CYS A 130 -6.69 -26.82 26.22
CA CYS A 130 -6.72 -26.81 27.69
C CYS A 130 -6.98 -28.20 28.27
N ALA A 131 -7.88 -29.00 27.68
CA ALA A 131 -8.12 -30.38 28.12
C ALA A 131 -6.88 -31.28 27.95
N TYR A 132 -6.04 -31.00 26.95
CA TYR A 132 -4.76 -31.68 26.77
C TYR A 132 -3.72 -31.24 27.82
N LEU A 133 -3.59 -29.92 28.05
CA LEU A 133 -2.65 -29.34 29.01
C LEU A 133 -3.00 -29.67 30.48
N ALA A 134 -4.29 -29.87 30.79
CA ALA A 134 -4.76 -30.29 32.11
C ALA A 134 -4.29 -31.71 32.50
N ARG A 135 -3.71 -32.48 31.58
CA ARG A 135 -3.17 -33.82 31.85
C ARG A 135 -1.66 -33.76 32.08
N ASN A 136 -1.14 -34.57 33.00
CA ASN A 136 0.31 -34.71 33.22
C ASN A 136 1.01 -35.44 32.06
N ALA A 137 2.35 -35.41 32.02
CA ALA A 137 3.12 -35.98 30.91
C ALA A 137 2.86 -37.48 30.69
N SER A 138 2.69 -38.27 31.75
CA SER A 138 2.38 -39.70 31.64
C SER A 138 1.04 -39.95 30.96
N MET A 139 0.01 -39.19 31.33
CA MET A 139 -1.33 -39.27 30.72
C MET A 139 -1.34 -38.75 29.27
N ARG A 140 -0.51 -37.77 28.95
CA ARG A 140 -0.35 -37.27 27.57
C ARG A 140 0.38 -38.28 26.69
N ALA A 141 1.43 -38.92 27.20
CA ALA A 141 2.16 -39.98 26.51
C ALA A 141 1.32 -41.25 26.31
N ALA A 142 0.41 -41.55 27.26
CA ALA A 142 -0.53 -42.67 27.18
C ALA A 142 -1.75 -42.39 26.29
N MET A 143 -1.92 -41.18 25.75
CA MET A 143 -2.96 -40.95 24.74
C MET A 143 -2.62 -41.76 23.48
N PRO A 144 -3.65 -42.29 22.78
CA PRO A 144 -3.43 -43.14 21.62
C PRO A 144 -2.51 -42.46 20.61
N SER A 145 -1.31 -43.04 20.47
CA SER A 145 -0.32 -42.71 19.43
C SER A 145 0.15 -43.96 18.69
N THR A 146 -0.75 -44.93 18.59
CA THR A 146 -0.49 -46.22 17.96
C THR A 146 -1.22 -46.30 16.63
N THR A 147 -0.51 -45.82 15.61
CA THR A 147 -0.36 -46.49 14.31
C THR A 147 -1.56 -46.88 13.44
N ASN A 148 -2.84 -46.56 13.73
CA ASN A 148 -3.93 -46.59 12.72
C ASN A 148 -5.24 -45.90 13.21
N ASN A 149 -5.41 -44.59 13.00
CA ASN A 149 -6.69 -43.84 13.04
C ASN A 149 -7.27 -43.24 14.34
N SER A 150 -6.45 -42.90 15.36
CA SER A 150 -6.90 -41.86 16.33
C SER A 150 -5.77 -41.00 16.89
N THR A 151 -5.15 -40.18 16.04
CA THR A 151 -4.36 -39.03 16.52
C THR A 151 -5.25 -38.13 17.38
N PHE A 152 -4.76 -37.54 18.47
CA PHE A 152 -5.54 -36.57 19.24
C PHE A 152 -5.65 -35.28 18.43
N PHE A 153 -6.84 -35.01 17.87
CA PHE A 153 -7.07 -33.90 16.96
C PHE A 153 -8.42 -33.23 17.19
N ARG A 154 -8.56 -32.00 16.70
CA ARG A 154 -9.83 -31.31 16.57
C ARG A 154 -9.80 -30.37 15.37
N CYS A 155 -10.92 -30.31 14.66
CA CYS A 155 -11.11 -29.40 13.54
C CYS A 155 -12.18 -28.35 13.85
N GLN A 156 -12.11 -27.22 13.14
CA GLN A 156 -13.08 -26.14 13.17
C GLN A 156 -13.26 -25.55 11.76
N VAL A 157 -14.44 -25.03 11.46
CA VAL A 157 -14.76 -24.40 10.18
C VAL A 157 -14.68 -22.88 10.30
N GLY A 158 -13.93 -22.24 9.42
CA GLY A 158 -13.90 -20.80 9.25
C GLY A 158 -15.08 -20.32 8.41
N LEU A 159 -15.92 -19.47 9.00
CA LEU A 159 -17.07 -18.84 8.37
C LEU A 159 -16.76 -17.37 8.07
N VAL A 160 -17.32 -16.87 6.97
CA VAL A 160 -17.35 -15.44 6.63
C VAL A 160 -18.80 -15.06 6.41
N VAL A 161 -19.37 -14.32 7.36
CA VAL A 161 -20.80 -13.94 7.36
C VAL A 161 -21.67 -15.21 7.23
N GLY A 162 -21.35 -16.23 8.03
CA GLY A 162 -22.05 -17.52 8.02
C GLY A 162 -21.72 -18.46 6.86
N VAL A 163 -20.94 -18.03 5.86
CA VAL A 163 -20.57 -18.87 4.71
C VAL A 163 -19.25 -19.59 4.98
N PRO A 164 -19.20 -20.93 4.92
CA PRO A 164 -17.97 -21.68 5.13
C PRO A 164 -16.95 -21.40 4.02
N SER A 165 -15.73 -21.05 4.43
CA SER A 165 -14.65 -20.63 3.52
C SER A 165 -13.38 -21.46 3.67
N MET A 166 -13.14 -22.03 4.85
CA MET A 166 -11.94 -22.82 5.13
C MET A 166 -12.18 -23.79 6.29
N LYS A 167 -11.42 -24.88 6.35
CA LYS A 167 -11.35 -25.78 7.50
C LYS A 167 -9.97 -25.75 8.12
N PHE A 168 -9.90 -25.70 9.44
CA PHE A 168 -8.66 -25.78 10.20
C PHE A 168 -8.67 -27.03 11.07
N CYS A 169 -7.52 -27.68 11.20
CA CYS A 169 -7.35 -28.80 12.12
C CYS A 169 -6.06 -28.64 12.92
N LEU A 170 -6.15 -28.95 14.21
CA LEU A 170 -5.03 -29.04 15.13
C LEU A 170 -4.88 -30.50 15.54
N TRP A 171 -3.66 -31.04 15.46
CA TRP A 171 -3.37 -32.37 15.97
C TRP A 171 -2.03 -32.40 16.72
N LEU A 172 -1.97 -33.34 17.65
CA LEU A 172 -0.82 -33.55 18.53
C LEU A 172 -0.26 -34.94 18.29
N ALA A 173 1.04 -35.02 18.02
CA ALA A 173 1.77 -36.27 17.85
C ALA A 173 2.91 -36.34 18.87
N PRO A 174 2.97 -37.37 19.73
CA PRO A 174 4.10 -37.52 20.64
C PRO A 174 5.36 -37.88 19.86
N VAL A 175 6.52 -37.41 20.33
CA VAL A 175 7.81 -37.78 19.73
C VAL A 175 8.21 -39.14 20.29
N PRO A 176 8.38 -40.18 19.45
CA PRO A 176 8.77 -41.51 19.92
C PRO A 176 10.14 -41.48 20.59
N VAL A 177 10.25 -42.11 21.75
CA VAL A 177 11.47 -42.15 22.56
C VAL A 177 12.24 -43.42 22.27
N ASN A 178 13.53 -43.29 21.94
CA ASN A 178 14.46 -44.41 22.04
C ASN A 178 14.68 -44.71 23.54
N ALA A 179 14.07 -45.80 24.02
CA ALA A 179 14.28 -46.48 25.31
C ALA A 179 14.65 -45.59 26.54
N ALA A 180 13.67 -45.44 27.46
CA ALA A 180 13.82 -45.04 28.88
C ALA A 180 13.57 -43.58 29.33
N GLY A 181 12.62 -42.84 28.73
CA GLY A 181 12.19 -41.55 29.30
C GLY A 181 10.75 -41.15 28.96
N ILE A 182 10.06 -40.52 29.93
CA ILE A 182 8.82 -39.77 29.67
C ILE A 182 9.21 -38.50 28.90
N THR A 183 8.78 -38.35 27.66
CA THR A 183 9.04 -37.12 26.89
C THR A 183 8.03 -36.02 27.20
N THR A 184 8.54 -34.83 27.49
CA THR A 184 7.79 -33.57 27.54
C THR A 184 7.61 -32.94 26.16
N ARG A 185 8.29 -33.48 25.13
CA ARG A 185 8.24 -32.99 23.76
C ARG A 185 7.08 -33.58 22.97
N VAL A 186 6.30 -32.70 22.34
CA VAL A 186 5.15 -33.04 21.50
C VAL A 186 5.27 -32.27 20.19
N ILE A 187 5.04 -32.92 19.06
CA ILE A 187 4.87 -32.23 17.77
C ILE A 187 3.45 -31.72 17.74
N VAL A 188 3.31 -30.40 17.63
CA VAL A 188 2.02 -29.75 17.45
C VAL A 188 1.93 -29.26 16.02
N ALA A 189 0.86 -29.66 15.33
CA ALA A 189 0.66 -29.32 13.95
C ALA A 189 -0.71 -28.69 13.75
N PHE A 190 -0.73 -27.56 13.03
CA PHE A 190 -1.91 -26.82 12.67
C PHE A 190 -1.97 -26.71 11.15
N GLY A 191 -3.08 -27.18 10.57
CA GLY A 191 -3.31 -27.14 9.13
C GLY A 191 -4.60 -26.42 8.78
N GLY A 192 -4.63 -25.87 7.56
CA GLY A 192 -5.80 -25.19 7.00
C GLY A 192 -6.00 -25.56 5.53
N THR A 193 -7.25 -25.58 5.10
CA THR A 193 -7.63 -25.72 3.69
C THR A 193 -7.93 -24.36 3.07
N THR A 194 -7.51 -24.17 1.84
CA THR A 194 -7.86 -23.03 0.99
C THR A 194 -8.77 -23.54 -0.12
N TYR A 195 -10.07 -23.42 0.08
CA TYR A 195 -11.03 -23.77 -0.96
C TYR A 195 -11.36 -22.57 -1.82
N GLU A 196 -11.34 -22.80 -3.13
CA GLU A 196 -11.80 -21.84 -4.12
C GLU A 196 -12.44 -22.60 -5.28
N PRO A 197 -13.68 -22.28 -5.68
CA PRO A 197 -14.26 -22.86 -6.88
C PRO A 197 -13.45 -22.47 -8.13
N PRO A 198 -13.12 -23.40 -9.05
CA PRO A 198 -12.34 -23.06 -10.25
C PRO A 198 -12.92 -21.92 -11.08
N ALA A 199 -14.25 -21.88 -11.24
CA ALA A 199 -14.93 -20.79 -11.95
C ALA A 199 -14.68 -19.42 -11.29
N PHE A 200 -14.65 -19.38 -9.96
CA PHE A 200 -14.35 -18.17 -9.20
C PHE A 200 -12.87 -17.77 -9.35
N ALA A 201 -11.96 -18.75 -9.36
CA ALA A 201 -10.54 -18.51 -9.60
C ALA A 201 -10.27 -17.87 -10.98
N TYR A 202 -10.91 -18.38 -12.03
CA TYR A 202 -10.82 -17.79 -13.37
C TYR A 202 -11.47 -16.40 -13.44
N LEU A 203 -12.59 -16.18 -12.75
CA LEU A 203 -13.22 -14.87 -12.66
C LEU A 203 -12.28 -13.85 -11.99
N LYS A 204 -11.67 -14.20 -10.85
CA LYS A 204 -10.67 -13.35 -10.17
C LYS A 204 -9.49 -13.05 -11.09
N PHE A 205 -8.96 -14.06 -11.77
CA PHE A 205 -7.83 -13.90 -12.69
C PHE A 205 -8.17 -12.93 -13.84
N ALA A 206 -9.31 -13.12 -14.51
CA ALA A 206 -9.76 -12.24 -15.58
C ALA A 206 -9.97 -10.81 -15.07
N ALA A 207 -10.56 -10.65 -13.89
CA ALA A 207 -10.82 -9.35 -13.30
C ALA A 207 -9.52 -8.64 -12.87
N ARG A 208 -8.52 -9.38 -12.38
CA ARG A 208 -7.16 -8.86 -12.11
C ARG A 208 -6.47 -8.40 -13.39
N LEU A 209 -6.50 -9.19 -14.47
CA LEU A 209 -5.93 -8.80 -15.77
C LEU A 209 -6.60 -7.55 -16.35
N TYR A 210 -7.93 -7.47 -16.26
CA TYR A 210 -8.68 -6.29 -16.64
C TYR A 210 -8.23 -5.08 -15.82
N LEU A 211 -8.09 -5.22 -14.50
CA LEU A 211 -7.62 -4.14 -13.63
C LEU A 211 -6.18 -3.72 -13.97
N CYS A 212 -5.27 -4.65 -14.29
CA CYS A 212 -3.92 -4.32 -14.75
C CYS A 212 -3.95 -3.44 -15.99
N GLY A 213 -4.74 -3.81 -17.01
CA GLY A 213 -4.92 -3.04 -18.24
C GLY A 213 -5.57 -1.68 -17.98
N PHE A 214 -6.59 -1.64 -17.11
CA PHE A 214 -7.26 -0.41 -16.68
C PHE A 214 -6.30 0.56 -16.00
N ILE A 215 -5.45 0.08 -15.08
CA ILE A 215 -4.43 0.87 -14.39
C ILE A 215 -3.42 1.41 -15.42
N ALA A 216 -2.91 0.57 -16.32
CA ALA A 216 -1.94 0.97 -17.34
C ALA A 216 -2.50 2.07 -18.24
N ARG A 217 -3.73 1.88 -18.75
CA ARG A 217 -4.43 2.88 -19.57
C ARG A 217 -4.68 4.17 -18.80
N SER A 218 -5.10 4.08 -17.53
CA SER A 218 -5.38 5.25 -16.69
C SER A 218 -4.13 6.09 -16.48
N VAL A 219 -3.01 5.45 -16.09
CA VAL A 219 -1.72 6.13 -15.94
C VAL A 219 -1.27 6.77 -17.25
N TRP A 220 -1.39 6.07 -18.38
CA TRP A 220 -1.06 6.68 -19.67
C TRP A 220 -1.90 7.93 -19.94
N ALA A 221 -3.22 7.81 -19.86
CA ALA A 221 -4.17 8.86 -20.21
C ALA A 221 -4.09 10.10 -19.31
N THR A 222 -3.81 9.94 -18.01
CA THR A 222 -3.83 11.03 -17.04
C THR A 222 -2.45 11.51 -16.60
N TYR A 223 -1.36 10.86 -17.03
CA TYR A 223 0.00 11.21 -16.64
C TYR A 223 0.93 11.39 -17.85
N PHE A 224 1.20 10.30 -18.57
CA PHE A 224 2.23 10.29 -19.62
C PHE A 224 1.84 11.07 -20.87
N VAL A 225 0.55 11.14 -21.22
CA VAL A 225 0.09 11.96 -22.36
C VAL A 225 0.50 13.43 -22.19
N HIS A 226 0.46 13.97 -20.96
CA HIS A 226 0.79 15.38 -20.70
C HIS A 226 2.28 15.69 -20.87
N TYR A 227 3.16 14.69 -20.77
CA TYR A 227 4.59 14.84 -21.04
C TYR A 227 4.89 15.09 -22.53
N ASN A 228 4.06 14.58 -23.43
CA ASN A 228 4.20 14.85 -24.87
C ASN A 228 3.93 16.33 -25.18
N THR A 229 2.83 16.88 -24.65
CA THR A 229 2.50 18.31 -24.79
C THR A 229 3.60 19.20 -24.21
N LEU A 230 4.12 18.86 -23.03
CA LEU A 230 5.23 19.60 -22.41
C LEU A 230 6.46 19.61 -23.30
N ARG A 231 6.86 18.45 -23.83
CA ARG A 231 8.01 18.36 -24.74
C ARG A 231 7.81 19.19 -26.00
N SER A 232 6.66 19.10 -26.65
CA SER A 232 6.35 19.88 -27.85
C SER A 232 6.42 21.38 -27.57
N ASN A 233 5.90 21.84 -26.42
CA ASN A 233 5.94 23.24 -26.03
C ASN A 233 7.36 23.75 -25.78
N LEU A 234 8.22 22.94 -25.14
CA LEU A 234 9.62 23.30 -24.88
C LEU A 234 10.48 23.26 -26.15
N GLN A 235 10.15 22.40 -27.12
CA GLN A 235 10.83 22.33 -28.42
C GLN A 235 10.43 23.49 -29.34
N ALA A 236 9.19 23.96 -29.25
CA ALA A 236 8.69 25.09 -30.02
C ALA A 236 9.37 26.42 -29.65
N THR A 237 10.06 26.48 -28.51
CA THR A 237 10.80 27.67 -28.06
C THR A 237 12.12 27.83 -28.82
N SER A 238 12.09 28.26 -30.08
CA SER A 238 13.32 28.56 -30.83
C SER A 238 13.87 29.96 -30.47
N PRO A 239 15.22 30.16 -30.44
CA PRO A 239 15.81 31.48 -30.24
C PRO A 239 15.34 32.46 -31.34
N PRO A 240 15.06 33.74 -31.03
CA PRO A 240 15.56 34.51 -29.88
C PRO A 240 14.68 34.49 -28.61
N LEU A 241 13.59 33.72 -28.59
CA LEU A 241 12.61 33.73 -27.48
C LEU A 241 13.06 32.94 -26.23
N SER A 242 14.10 32.11 -26.31
CA SER A 242 14.60 31.32 -25.17
C SER A 242 16.02 31.73 -24.77
N THR A 243 16.20 32.04 -23.49
CA THR A 243 17.53 32.18 -22.86
C THR A 243 18.26 30.83 -22.75
N TYR A 244 17.52 29.72 -22.81
CA TYR A 244 18.04 28.37 -22.60
C TYR A 244 18.21 27.61 -23.91
N ALA A 245 19.31 26.88 -24.06
CA ALA A 245 19.62 26.07 -25.24
C ALA A 245 19.20 24.60 -25.09
N ARG A 246 19.06 24.11 -23.84
CA ARG A 246 18.69 22.72 -23.55
C ARG A 246 17.78 22.62 -22.34
N PHE A 247 16.78 21.74 -22.43
CA PHE A 247 15.92 21.33 -21.32
C PHE A 247 16.08 19.84 -21.06
N ASP A 248 16.22 19.43 -19.80
CA ASP A 248 16.21 18.02 -19.39
C ASP A 248 15.01 17.73 -18.49
N ILE A 249 14.12 16.86 -18.96
CA ILE A 249 12.87 16.53 -18.28
C ILE A 249 13.08 15.32 -17.36
N HIS A 250 12.74 15.49 -16.09
CA HIS A 250 12.72 14.43 -15.08
C HIS A 250 11.28 14.00 -14.81
N VAL A 251 11.02 12.72 -15.08
CA VAL A 251 9.70 12.13 -14.94
C VAL A 251 9.46 11.76 -13.47
N GLY A 252 8.31 12.14 -12.94
CA GLY A 252 7.90 11.78 -11.59
C GLY A 252 7.27 10.39 -11.49
N ASP A 253 6.58 10.17 -10.38
CA ASP A 253 5.90 8.92 -10.03
C ASP A 253 4.37 9.07 -10.08
N PRO A 254 3.69 8.35 -10.98
CA PRO A 254 2.23 8.40 -11.11
C PRO A 254 1.47 7.65 -10.01
N THR A 255 2.14 7.04 -9.04
CA THR A 255 1.52 6.16 -8.03
C THR A 255 0.25 6.76 -7.41
N TYR A 256 0.26 8.05 -7.00
CA TYR A 256 -0.91 8.66 -6.36
C TYR A 256 -2.17 8.66 -7.23
N LEU A 257 -2.04 8.72 -8.57
CA LEU A 257 -3.19 8.75 -9.49
C LEU A 257 -4.01 7.48 -9.36
N VAL A 258 -3.34 6.33 -9.26
CA VAL A 258 -3.97 5.02 -9.17
C VAL A 258 -4.48 4.78 -7.75
N LEU A 259 -3.66 5.11 -6.74
CA LEU A 259 -4.02 4.92 -5.33
C LEU A 259 -5.19 5.81 -4.89
N SER A 260 -5.44 6.91 -5.60
CA SER A 260 -6.57 7.80 -5.34
C SER A 260 -7.76 7.58 -6.26
N HIS A 261 -7.69 6.62 -7.19
CA HIS A 261 -8.78 6.35 -8.13
C HIS A 261 -9.90 5.58 -7.44
N PRO A 262 -11.15 6.10 -7.41
CA PRO A 262 -12.23 5.56 -6.57
C PRO A 262 -12.58 4.11 -6.90
N TRP A 263 -12.55 3.75 -8.19
CA TRP A 263 -12.86 2.39 -8.64
C TRP A 263 -11.71 1.41 -8.43
N VAL A 264 -10.46 1.87 -8.47
CA VAL A 264 -9.31 0.98 -8.27
C VAL A 264 -9.24 0.57 -6.81
N THR A 265 -9.36 1.53 -5.90
CA THR A 265 -9.35 1.24 -4.46
C THR A 265 -10.55 0.40 -4.03
N LEU A 266 -11.74 0.64 -4.58
CA LEU A 266 -12.91 -0.18 -4.31
C LEU A 266 -12.74 -1.62 -4.84
N PHE A 267 -12.27 -1.79 -6.06
CA PHE A 267 -12.07 -3.12 -6.63
C PHE A 267 -11.04 -3.93 -5.84
N LEU A 268 -9.90 -3.32 -5.50
CA LEU A 268 -8.86 -3.99 -4.71
C LEU A 268 -9.31 -4.29 -3.27
N LEU A 269 -10.23 -3.49 -2.72
CA LEU A 269 -10.88 -3.82 -1.46
C LEU A 269 -11.72 -5.10 -1.57
N VAL A 270 -12.62 -5.17 -2.57
CA VAL A 270 -13.47 -6.35 -2.81
C VAL A 270 -12.63 -7.59 -3.09
N GLU A 271 -11.52 -7.42 -3.80
CA GLU A 271 -10.59 -8.49 -4.12
C GLU A 271 -9.91 -9.05 -2.86
N ILE A 272 -9.45 -8.21 -1.93
CA ILE A 272 -8.94 -8.68 -0.62
C ILE A 272 -9.99 -9.48 0.16
N TYR A 273 -11.26 -9.03 0.16
CA TYR A 273 -12.35 -9.76 0.81
C TYR A 273 -12.60 -11.13 0.17
N SER A 274 -12.43 -11.22 -1.15
CA SER A 274 -12.59 -12.45 -1.91
C SER A 274 -11.48 -13.48 -1.62
N ASP A 275 -10.35 -13.05 -1.07
CA ASP A 275 -9.16 -13.88 -0.83
C ASP A 275 -8.98 -14.26 0.65
N VAL A 276 -10.08 -14.36 1.39
CA VAL A 276 -10.08 -14.56 2.85
C VAL A 276 -9.29 -15.80 3.30
N ALA A 277 -9.37 -16.91 2.56
CA ALA A 277 -8.65 -18.15 2.88
C ALA A 277 -7.13 -17.97 2.81
N TYR A 278 -6.65 -17.23 1.81
CA TYR A 278 -5.23 -16.95 1.63
C TYR A 278 -4.72 -15.89 2.61
N GLN A 279 -5.59 -15.01 3.11
CA GLN A 279 -5.22 -14.19 4.26
C GLN A 279 -5.02 -15.05 5.51
N GLY A 280 -5.85 -16.08 5.73
CA GLY A 280 -5.64 -17.04 6.81
C GLY A 280 -4.26 -17.69 6.74
N LEU A 281 -3.85 -18.14 5.55
CA LEU A 281 -2.49 -18.61 5.28
C LEU A 281 -1.42 -17.56 5.61
N SER A 282 -1.63 -16.32 5.19
CA SER A 282 -0.73 -15.20 5.48
C SER A 282 -0.58 -14.95 6.99
N SER A 283 -1.68 -15.04 7.74
CA SER A 283 -1.68 -14.90 9.20
C SER A 283 -0.91 -16.04 9.88
N VAL A 284 -1.08 -17.28 9.43
CA VAL A 284 -0.30 -18.43 9.96
C VAL A 284 1.19 -18.23 9.71
N ARG A 285 1.57 -17.81 8.50
CA ARG A 285 2.96 -17.49 8.15
C ARG A 285 3.56 -16.40 9.03
N CYS A 286 2.81 -15.33 9.29
CA CYS A 286 3.24 -14.23 10.15
C CYS A 286 3.21 -14.55 11.66
N SER A 287 2.62 -15.67 12.08
CA SER A 287 2.54 -16.06 13.50
C SER A 287 3.82 -16.70 14.04
N GLN A 288 4.78 -17.03 13.16
CA GLN A 288 6.01 -17.74 13.47
C GLN A 288 7.25 -17.05 12.89
N LEU A 289 8.44 -17.30 13.45
CA LEU A 289 9.73 -16.79 12.98
C LEU A 289 10.77 -17.89 12.70
N GLN A 290 10.36 -19.16 12.71
CA GLN A 290 11.22 -20.32 12.44
C GLN A 290 11.62 -20.39 10.95
N ASP A 291 10.67 -20.11 10.05
CA ASP A 291 10.91 -19.96 8.62
C ASP A 291 10.72 -18.49 8.22
N LEU A 292 11.84 -17.77 8.12
CA LEU A 292 11.87 -16.36 7.75
C LEU A 292 11.40 -16.09 6.32
N TRP A 293 11.51 -17.07 5.43
CA TRP A 293 11.02 -16.94 4.06
C TRP A 293 9.49 -16.97 4.04
N GLN A 294 8.88 -17.93 4.74
CA GLN A 294 7.43 -17.97 4.90
C GLN A 294 6.92 -16.73 5.63
N PHE A 295 7.62 -16.27 6.66
CA PHE A 295 7.30 -15.01 7.35
C PHE A 295 7.32 -13.82 6.38
N ALA A 296 8.36 -13.69 5.55
CA ALA A 296 8.46 -12.63 4.53
C ALA A 296 7.34 -12.71 3.49
N LEU A 297 6.97 -13.91 3.03
CA LEU A 297 5.83 -14.12 2.14
C LEU A 297 4.51 -13.71 2.80
N GLY A 298 4.33 -14.03 4.08
CA GLY A 298 3.18 -13.57 4.88
C GLY A 298 3.13 -12.05 4.99
N CYS A 299 4.27 -11.40 5.26
CA CYS A 299 4.35 -9.94 5.33
C CYS A 299 3.98 -9.29 3.99
N LEU A 300 4.52 -9.82 2.90
CA LEU A 300 4.28 -9.32 1.55
C LEU A 300 2.81 -9.47 1.16
N TYR A 301 2.21 -10.64 1.41
CA TYR A 301 0.81 -10.87 1.08
C TYR A 301 -0.12 -10.01 1.96
N GLY A 302 0.09 -10.02 3.28
CA GLY A 302 -0.71 -9.24 4.22
C GLY A 302 -0.57 -7.72 4.02
N SER A 303 0.53 -7.23 3.43
CA SER A 303 0.70 -5.82 3.07
C SER A 303 -0.36 -5.30 2.08
N ARG A 304 -1.08 -6.19 1.39
CA ARG A 304 -2.27 -5.84 0.58
C ARG A 304 -3.34 -5.10 1.41
N GLY A 305 -3.37 -5.29 2.74
CA GLY A 305 -4.20 -4.50 3.65
C GLY A 305 -4.04 -2.97 3.53
N VAL A 306 -2.95 -2.47 2.92
CA VAL A 306 -2.74 -1.04 2.63
C VAL A 306 -3.91 -0.40 1.87
N TRP A 307 -4.63 -1.18 1.06
CA TRP A 307 -5.79 -0.71 0.30
C TRP A 307 -6.94 -0.24 1.19
N PHE A 308 -7.04 -0.74 2.44
CA PHE A 308 -7.98 -0.22 3.44
C PHE A 308 -7.68 1.25 3.74
N GLY A 309 -6.41 1.61 3.87
CA GLY A 309 -5.97 2.98 4.09
C GLY A 309 -6.20 3.88 2.87
N TYR A 310 -5.90 3.41 1.66
CA TYR A 310 -6.15 4.18 0.43
C TYR A 310 -7.65 4.40 0.18
N TRP A 311 -8.46 3.37 0.42
CA TRP A 311 -9.92 3.47 0.37
C TRP A 311 -10.43 4.49 1.40
N ALA A 312 -10.01 4.37 2.67
CA ALA A 312 -10.42 5.30 3.72
C ALA A 312 -10.06 6.75 3.37
N MET A 313 -8.81 7.02 2.96
CA MET A 313 -8.41 8.37 2.54
C MET A 313 -9.24 8.91 1.36
N ARG A 314 -9.54 8.06 0.38
CA ARG A 314 -10.31 8.46 -0.79
C ARG A 314 -11.74 8.84 -0.43
N TYR A 315 -12.44 8.02 0.34
CA TYR A 315 -13.84 8.26 0.67
C TYR A 315 -14.01 9.27 1.82
N SER A 316 -13.09 9.33 2.78
CA SER A 316 -13.05 10.41 3.78
C SER A 316 -12.81 11.77 3.15
N THR A 317 -12.12 11.87 1.99
CA THR A 317 -11.98 13.14 1.28
C THR A 317 -13.34 13.79 0.98
N PHE A 318 -14.36 13.00 0.64
CA PHE A 318 -15.70 13.55 0.40
C PHE A 318 -16.25 14.26 1.64
N LEU A 319 -16.11 13.65 2.81
CA LEU A 319 -16.54 14.23 4.10
C LEU A 319 -15.70 15.46 4.46
N VAL A 320 -14.39 15.37 4.30
CA VAL A 320 -13.46 16.49 4.55
C VAL A 320 -13.81 17.69 3.70
N LYS A 321 -14.10 17.48 2.40
CA LYS A 321 -14.55 18.54 1.49
C LYS A 321 -15.92 19.08 1.86
N ARG A 322 -16.87 18.20 2.19
CA ARG A 322 -18.24 18.58 2.53
C ARG A 322 -18.32 19.49 3.76
N TRP A 323 -17.41 19.31 4.71
CA TRP A 323 -17.34 20.06 5.96
C TRP A 323 -16.22 21.11 6.02
N HIS A 324 -15.50 21.32 4.92
CA HIS A 324 -14.37 22.26 4.83
C HIS A 324 -13.26 22.01 5.88
N TRP A 325 -12.92 20.74 6.12
CA TRP A 325 -11.90 20.34 7.09
C TRP A 325 -10.51 20.14 6.48
N GLU A 326 -10.26 20.59 5.25
CA GLU A 326 -8.99 20.38 4.54
C GLU A 326 -7.78 20.91 5.34
N ASP A 327 -7.99 21.94 6.16
CA ASP A 327 -7.00 22.55 7.04
C ASP A 327 -6.61 21.69 8.25
N ALA A 328 -7.50 20.78 8.66
CA ALA A 328 -7.29 19.88 9.79
C ALA A 328 -6.41 18.67 9.41
N PHE A 329 -6.32 18.36 8.12
CA PHE A 329 -5.60 17.21 7.61
C PHE A 329 -4.28 17.60 6.92
N ALA A 330 -3.24 16.80 7.17
CA ALA A 330 -1.99 16.85 6.41
C ALA A 330 -1.98 15.76 5.33
N ALA A 331 -1.46 16.08 4.15
CA ALA A 331 -1.32 15.09 3.09
C ALA A 331 -0.39 13.94 3.53
N VAL A 332 -0.86 12.70 3.34
CA VAL A 332 -0.14 11.48 3.69
C VAL A 332 0.68 11.00 2.49
N ASP A 333 1.93 10.65 2.73
CA ASP A 333 2.81 10.04 1.73
C ASP A 333 2.37 8.59 1.48
N PRO A 334 1.99 8.21 0.25
CA PRO A 334 1.58 6.85 -0.05
C PRO A 334 2.67 5.81 0.23
N GLY A 335 3.95 6.16 0.07
CA GLY A 335 5.07 5.29 0.38
C GLY A 335 5.20 5.01 1.87
N LEU A 336 4.96 6.02 2.72
CA LEU A 336 4.93 5.84 4.17
C LEU A 336 3.81 4.89 4.60
N LEU A 337 2.63 5.03 4.00
CA LEU A 337 1.49 4.16 4.30
C LEU A 337 1.75 2.71 3.86
N ALA A 338 2.33 2.50 2.68
CA ALA A 338 2.72 1.18 2.21
C ALA A 338 3.74 0.50 3.14
N THR A 339 4.77 1.23 3.56
CA THR A 339 5.74 0.74 4.54
C THR A 339 5.08 0.38 5.86
N ALA A 340 4.24 1.29 6.40
CA ALA A 340 3.55 1.04 7.66
C ALA A 340 2.62 -0.18 7.60
N SER A 341 1.93 -0.38 6.47
CA SER A 341 1.09 -1.57 6.27
C SER A 341 1.89 -2.87 6.25
N ALA A 342 3.10 -2.88 5.68
CA ALA A 342 3.97 -4.04 5.69
C ALA A 342 4.47 -4.37 7.11
N PHE A 343 4.84 -3.34 7.89
CA PHE A 343 5.18 -3.51 9.32
C PHE A 343 3.99 -4.01 10.14
N TYR A 344 2.78 -3.52 9.83
CA TYR A 344 1.56 -3.95 10.49
C TYR A 344 1.25 -5.43 10.21
N ALA A 345 1.23 -5.81 8.93
CA ALA A 345 0.90 -7.16 8.49
C ALA A 345 1.91 -8.24 8.92
N GLY A 346 3.15 -7.85 9.21
CA GLY A 346 4.23 -8.74 9.62
C GLY A 346 4.58 -8.59 11.11
N PRO A 347 5.62 -7.81 11.47
CA PRO A 347 6.11 -7.69 12.84
C PRO A 347 5.04 -7.36 13.90
N ILE A 348 4.13 -6.43 13.62
CA ILE A 348 3.07 -6.08 14.59
C ILE A 348 2.07 -7.23 14.72
N PHE A 349 1.65 -7.83 13.61
CA PHE A 349 0.77 -9.00 13.64
C PHE A 349 1.39 -10.20 14.36
N TYR A 350 2.70 -10.43 14.18
CA TYR A 350 3.46 -11.44 14.94
C TYR A 350 3.38 -11.17 16.44
N ALA A 351 3.65 -9.92 16.86
CA ALA A 351 3.55 -9.54 18.27
C ALA A 351 2.11 -9.72 18.80
N MET A 352 1.10 -9.32 18.02
CA MET A 352 -0.32 -9.52 18.36
C MET A 352 -0.68 -11.01 18.50
N SER A 353 -0.03 -11.88 17.73
CA SER A 353 -0.27 -13.33 17.74
C SER A 353 0.47 -14.07 18.88
N ASN A 354 1.40 -13.40 19.57
CA ASN A 354 2.24 -14.00 20.60
C ASN A 354 2.12 -13.31 21.98
N ILE A 355 1.41 -12.18 22.06
CA ILE A 355 1.16 -11.45 23.32
C ILE A 355 -0.24 -11.80 23.83
N GLY A 356 -0.32 -12.40 25.02
CA GLY A 356 -1.56 -12.96 25.60
C GLY A 356 -2.80 -12.07 25.53
N PRO A 357 -2.76 -10.80 25.97
CA PRO A 357 -3.91 -9.89 25.88
C PRO A 357 -4.46 -9.70 24.45
N PHE A 358 -3.57 -9.61 23.44
CA PHE A 358 -3.98 -9.44 22.05
C PHE A 358 -4.55 -10.74 21.46
N VAL A 359 -3.95 -11.89 21.79
CA VAL A 359 -4.49 -13.20 21.41
C VAL A 359 -5.87 -13.41 22.02
N HIS A 360 -6.05 -13.08 23.31
CA HIS A 360 -7.35 -13.16 23.96
C HIS A 360 -8.40 -12.28 23.27
N LEU A 361 -8.03 -11.04 22.88
CA LEU A 361 -8.90 -10.16 22.12
C LEU A 361 -9.31 -10.78 20.77
N LEU A 362 -8.36 -11.31 20.00
CA LEU A 362 -8.64 -11.98 18.72
C LEU A 362 -9.56 -13.18 18.90
N GLN A 363 -9.27 -14.06 19.87
CA GLN A 363 -10.10 -15.21 20.18
C GLN A 363 -11.51 -14.84 20.65
N THR A 364 -11.66 -13.72 21.37
CA THR A 364 -12.96 -13.20 21.77
C THR A 364 -13.78 -12.74 20.56
N LEU A 365 -13.17 -12.01 19.63
CA LEU A 365 -13.83 -11.58 18.39
C LEU A 365 -14.30 -12.77 17.54
N PHE A 366 -13.48 -13.82 17.50
CA PHE A 366 -13.80 -15.09 16.83
C PHE A 366 -14.92 -15.89 17.51
N SER A 367 -15.15 -15.69 18.80
CA SER A 367 -16.19 -16.38 19.60
C SER A 367 -17.59 -15.77 19.44
N SER A 368 -17.80 -14.92 18.44
CA SER A 368 -19.12 -14.35 18.12
C SER A 368 -20.12 -15.41 17.63
N ASN A 369 -19.64 -16.56 17.18
CA ASN A 369 -20.46 -17.73 16.88
C ASN A 369 -20.61 -18.61 18.14
N GLN A 370 -21.83 -19.04 18.44
CA GLN A 370 -22.13 -19.90 19.59
C GLN A 370 -21.74 -21.38 19.36
N ASN A 371 -21.46 -21.78 18.12
CA ASN A 371 -21.08 -23.14 17.81
C ASN A 371 -19.57 -23.35 18.01
N ASP A 372 -19.20 -24.26 18.91
CA ASP A 372 -17.80 -24.59 19.23
C ASP A 372 -17.00 -25.19 18.06
N THR A 373 -17.67 -25.62 16.99
CA THR A 373 -17.02 -26.15 15.77
C THR A 373 -16.83 -25.12 14.67
N ALA A 374 -17.27 -23.88 14.89
CA ALA A 374 -17.22 -22.81 13.90
C ALA A 374 -16.50 -21.56 14.44
N LEU A 375 -15.88 -20.83 13.52
CA LEU A 375 -15.15 -19.60 13.78
C LEU A 375 -15.66 -18.52 12.82
N GLU A 376 -16.29 -17.47 13.32
CA GLU A 376 -16.71 -16.35 12.46
C GLU A 376 -15.55 -15.35 12.32
N ILE A 377 -15.03 -15.21 11.09
CA ILE A 377 -13.81 -14.45 10.80
C ILE A 377 -14.13 -12.97 10.51
N PHE A 378 -15.37 -12.67 10.09
CA PHE A 378 -15.76 -11.32 9.68
C PHE A 378 -15.49 -10.21 10.73
N PRO A 379 -15.77 -10.39 12.04
CA PRO A 379 -15.48 -9.38 13.06
C PRO A 379 -13.99 -9.02 13.14
N VAL A 380 -13.10 -10.01 13.04
CA VAL A 380 -11.64 -9.77 13.06
C VAL A 380 -11.22 -8.97 11.83
N TRP A 381 -11.77 -9.28 10.66
CA TRP A 381 -11.54 -8.49 9.45
C TRP A 381 -12.03 -7.06 9.55
N LEU A 382 -13.21 -6.85 10.11
CA LEU A 382 -13.75 -5.51 10.33
C LEU A 382 -12.83 -4.70 11.27
N CYS A 383 -12.34 -5.31 12.34
CA CYS A 383 -11.37 -4.68 13.23
C CYS A 383 -10.05 -4.34 12.52
N LEU A 384 -9.53 -5.25 11.69
CA LEU A 384 -8.33 -5.00 10.89
C LEU A 384 -8.54 -3.86 9.88
N PHE A 385 -9.68 -3.85 9.20
CA PHE A 385 -10.09 -2.79 8.28
C PHE A 385 -10.15 -1.44 8.98
N ILE A 386 -10.81 -1.36 10.14
CA ILE A 386 -10.89 -0.13 10.93
C ILE A 386 -9.49 0.32 11.38
N THR A 387 -8.66 -0.61 11.83
CA THR A 387 -7.31 -0.29 12.34
C THR A 387 -6.40 0.25 11.25
N ILE A 388 -6.27 -0.47 10.12
CA ILE A 388 -5.41 -0.04 9.01
C ILE A 388 -6.02 1.16 8.27
N GLY A 389 -7.35 1.19 8.11
CA GLY A 389 -8.08 2.28 7.46
C GLY A 389 -8.03 3.60 8.24
N SER A 390 -8.08 3.55 9.57
CA SER A 390 -7.98 4.75 10.42
C SER A 390 -6.54 5.28 10.55
N MET A 391 -5.53 4.42 10.39
CA MET A 391 -4.12 4.78 10.52
C MET A 391 -3.71 6.04 9.72
N PRO A 392 -3.98 6.17 8.41
CA PRO A 392 -3.63 7.38 7.67
C PRO A 392 -4.39 8.62 8.13
N LEU A 393 -5.64 8.48 8.60
CA LEU A 393 -6.44 9.60 9.10
C LEU A 393 -5.88 10.14 10.43
N VAL A 394 -5.61 9.23 11.37
CA VAL A 394 -4.99 9.57 12.66
C VAL A 394 -3.62 10.20 12.46
N TYR A 395 -2.79 9.62 11.59
CA TYR A 395 -1.50 10.20 11.23
C TYR A 395 -1.64 11.61 10.63
N SER A 396 -2.58 11.79 9.71
CA SER A 396 -2.82 13.07 9.03
C SER A 396 -3.20 14.19 10.03
N VAL A 397 -4.16 13.92 10.92
CA VAL A 397 -4.60 14.86 11.95
C VAL A 397 -3.48 15.13 12.95
N GLY A 398 -2.85 14.08 13.47
CA GLY A 398 -1.76 14.19 14.45
C GLY A 398 -0.58 14.99 13.92
N ARG A 399 -0.20 14.78 12.65
CA ARG A 399 0.85 15.55 11.98
C ARG A 399 0.47 17.02 11.86
N LYS A 400 -0.77 17.34 11.45
CA LYS A 400 -1.21 18.74 11.34
C LYS A 400 -1.22 19.42 12.71
N TRP A 401 -1.72 18.74 13.74
CA TRP A 401 -1.72 19.22 15.12
C TRP A 401 -0.31 19.52 15.62
N LEU A 402 0.64 18.60 15.38
CA LEU A 402 2.05 18.80 15.75
C LEU A 402 2.68 20.00 15.00
N LEU A 403 2.38 20.15 13.71
CA LEU A 403 2.86 21.28 12.91
C LEU A 403 2.28 22.62 13.38
N ARG A 404 1.02 22.67 13.84
CA ARG A 404 0.42 23.88 14.41
C ARG A 404 1.10 24.30 15.73
N ARG A 405 1.54 23.32 16.53
CA ARG A 405 2.23 23.58 17.81
C ARG A 405 3.69 24.03 17.66
N ARG A 406 4.30 23.80 16.50
CA ARG A 406 5.66 24.26 16.21
C ARG A 406 5.56 25.52 15.34
N PRO A 407 5.62 26.73 15.90
CA PRO A 407 5.61 27.95 15.10
C PRO A 407 6.79 27.88 14.13
N ARG A 408 6.48 27.76 12.84
CA ARG A 408 7.49 27.75 11.80
C ARG A 408 7.95 29.19 11.64
N VAL A 409 9.13 29.52 12.16
CA VAL A 409 9.87 30.72 11.72
C VAL A 409 10.23 30.45 10.26
N ARG A 410 9.37 30.88 9.33
CA ARG A 410 9.67 30.81 7.89
C ARG A 410 10.70 31.91 7.61
N PRO A 411 11.89 31.60 7.09
CA PRO A 411 12.75 32.63 6.52
C PRO A 411 11.95 33.33 5.42
N ALA A 412 11.77 34.64 5.54
CA ALA A 412 11.14 35.44 4.50
C ALA A 412 11.94 35.26 3.20
N GLY A 413 11.27 34.83 2.11
CA GLY A 413 11.88 34.71 0.78
C GLY A 413 12.41 33.33 0.35
N SER A 414 12.31 32.27 1.17
CA SER A 414 12.66 30.92 0.71
C SER A 414 11.56 30.32 -0.15
N ASP A 415 11.81 30.11 -1.46
CA ASP A 415 10.87 29.44 -2.37
C ASP A 415 10.89 27.91 -2.18
N THR A 416 10.54 27.48 -0.95
CA THR A 416 10.76 26.12 -0.46
C THR A 416 9.99 25.06 -1.25
N TYR A 417 8.87 25.42 -1.90
CA TYR A 417 8.00 24.48 -2.61
C TYR A 417 8.61 23.98 -3.92
N GLY A 418 9.42 24.80 -4.60
CA GLY A 418 10.10 24.41 -5.83
C GLY A 418 11.22 23.40 -5.61
N HIS A 419 11.80 23.34 -4.40
CA HIS A 419 12.91 22.44 -4.12
C HIS A 419 12.50 20.97 -4.02
N ALA A 420 13.38 20.06 -4.48
CA ALA A 420 13.17 18.61 -4.35
C ALA A 420 13.20 18.09 -2.90
N SER A 421 13.71 18.88 -1.95
CA SER A 421 13.58 18.58 -0.51
C SER A 421 12.12 18.65 -0.04
N PHE A 422 11.26 19.37 -0.76
CA PHE A 422 9.81 19.38 -0.58
C PHE A 422 9.11 18.23 -1.32
N ASN A 423 9.75 17.06 -1.43
CA ASN A 423 9.14 15.83 -1.93
C ASN A 423 8.87 14.81 -0.83
N ASP A 424 8.06 13.82 -1.19
CA ASP A 424 7.75 12.66 -0.36
C ASP A 424 9.01 11.83 -0.04
N LEU A 425 8.96 11.03 1.03
CA LEU A 425 10.13 10.30 1.54
C LEU A 425 10.75 9.43 0.45
N LYS A 426 9.90 8.72 -0.30
CA LYS A 426 10.33 7.87 -1.42
C LYS A 426 11.18 8.65 -2.43
N MET A 427 10.72 9.84 -2.82
CA MET A 427 11.44 10.67 -3.79
C MET A 427 12.69 11.30 -3.20
N ARG A 428 12.68 11.68 -1.93
CA ARG A 428 13.89 12.19 -1.26
C ARG A 428 14.98 11.12 -1.19
N VAL A 429 14.63 9.87 -0.91
CA VAL A 429 15.57 8.74 -0.94
C VAL A 429 16.09 8.52 -2.36
N LEU A 430 15.20 8.51 -3.37
CA LEU A 430 15.60 8.35 -4.76
C LEU A 430 16.59 9.44 -5.21
N HIS A 431 16.24 10.70 -4.97
CA HIS A 431 17.10 11.84 -5.33
C HIS A 431 18.38 11.90 -4.50
N GLY A 432 18.34 11.52 -3.22
CA GLY A 432 19.50 11.56 -2.33
C GLY A 432 20.50 10.42 -2.57
N CYS A 433 20.03 9.20 -2.77
CA CYS A 433 20.88 8.01 -2.88
C CYS A 433 21.32 7.72 -4.32
N LEU A 434 20.43 7.91 -5.29
CA LEU A 434 20.61 7.39 -6.65
C LEU A 434 20.86 8.49 -7.67
N VAL A 435 20.28 9.68 -7.48
CA VAL A 435 20.55 10.86 -8.30
C VAL A 435 21.58 11.75 -7.59
N ARG A 436 22.79 11.23 -7.36
CA ARG A 436 23.90 11.96 -6.68
C ARG A 436 24.19 13.33 -7.31
N SER A 437 23.89 13.51 -8.60
CA SER A 437 23.95 14.79 -9.33
C SER A 437 22.95 15.85 -8.83
N TYR A 438 21.82 15.44 -8.24
CA TYR A 438 20.81 16.34 -7.66
C TYR A 438 21.23 16.83 -6.28
N ALA A 439 21.88 15.98 -5.47
CA ALA A 439 22.39 16.33 -4.14
C ALA A 439 23.72 17.12 -4.18
N ARG A 440 24.59 16.90 -5.17
CA ARG A 440 25.79 17.74 -5.35
C ARG A 440 25.44 19.16 -5.84
N SER A 441 24.31 19.32 -6.53
CA SER A 441 23.80 20.64 -6.94
C SER A 441 23.18 21.43 -5.77
N THR A 442 22.87 20.81 -4.63
CA THR A 442 22.42 21.52 -3.42
C THR A 442 23.57 22.12 -2.59
N GLU A 443 24.83 21.79 -2.88
CA GLU A 443 25.99 22.47 -2.29
C GLU A 443 26.27 23.85 -2.93
N HIS A 444 25.66 24.14 -4.09
CA HIS A 444 25.60 25.48 -4.65
C HIS A 444 24.16 26.00 -4.57
N ASN A 445 23.88 26.76 -3.49
CA ASN A 445 22.69 27.60 -3.29
C ASN A 445 22.50 28.71 -4.37
N THR A 446 23.11 28.59 -5.55
CA THR A 446 23.17 29.64 -6.58
C THR A 446 22.22 29.42 -7.75
N VAL A 447 21.69 28.20 -7.95
CA VAL A 447 20.78 27.93 -9.08
C VAL A 447 19.34 28.31 -8.69
N PRO A 448 18.70 29.26 -9.39
CA PRO A 448 17.32 29.66 -9.09
C PRO A 448 16.36 28.50 -9.34
N VAL A 449 15.46 28.28 -8.39
CA VAL A 449 14.38 27.29 -8.46
C VAL A 449 13.07 28.04 -8.58
N GLU A 450 12.22 27.63 -9.52
CA GLU A 450 10.89 28.19 -9.74
C GLU A 450 9.85 27.07 -9.69
N GLY A 451 8.67 27.41 -9.20
CA GLY A 451 7.51 26.53 -9.18
C GLY A 451 7.02 26.21 -7.76
N GLY A 452 6.08 25.29 -7.69
CA GLY A 452 5.29 25.02 -6.51
C GLY A 452 4.19 26.06 -6.24
N THR A 453 3.71 26.79 -7.26
CA THR A 453 2.63 27.77 -7.09
C THR A 453 1.35 27.08 -6.61
N LEU A 454 1.11 25.85 -7.05
CA LEU A 454 0.03 24.99 -6.57
C LEU A 454 0.11 24.73 -5.06
N TYR A 455 1.31 24.49 -4.52
CA TYR A 455 1.50 24.27 -3.09
C TYR A 455 1.43 25.55 -2.27
N ARG A 456 1.86 26.69 -2.84
CA ARG A 456 1.62 28.00 -2.23
C ARG A 456 0.13 28.29 -2.13
N LEU A 457 -0.62 28.03 -3.20
CA LEU A 457 -2.08 28.18 -3.22
C LEU A 457 -2.76 27.31 -2.15
N TYR A 458 -2.28 26.08 -1.96
CA TYR A 458 -2.77 25.19 -0.91
C TYR A 458 -2.51 25.68 0.51
N ASP A 459 -1.47 26.47 0.74
CA ASP A 459 -1.18 27.05 2.05
C ASP A 459 -2.02 28.31 2.31
N ILE A 460 -2.45 29.01 1.24
CA ILE A 460 -3.38 30.14 1.32
C ILE A 460 -4.80 29.63 1.59
N HIS A 461 -5.26 28.66 0.79
CA HIS A 461 -6.60 28.10 0.92
C HIS A 461 -6.58 26.59 0.63
N PRO A 462 -6.54 25.74 1.68
CA PRO A 462 -6.42 24.28 1.52
C PRO A 462 -7.58 23.62 0.77
N GLY A 463 -8.72 24.30 0.65
CA GLY A 463 -9.84 23.88 -0.20
C GLY A 463 -9.46 23.66 -1.67
N TYR A 464 -8.36 24.21 -2.18
CA TYR A 464 -7.93 23.95 -3.56
C TYR A 464 -7.28 22.58 -3.76
N LYS A 465 -6.99 21.83 -2.69
CA LYS A 465 -6.50 20.44 -2.81
C LYS A 465 -7.64 19.54 -3.25
N LYS A 466 -7.54 18.90 -4.41
CA LYS A 466 -8.54 17.89 -4.84
C LYS A 466 -8.64 16.71 -3.89
N LEU A 467 -7.49 16.27 -3.35
CA LEU A 467 -7.38 15.15 -2.42
C LEU A 467 -6.52 15.57 -1.22
N PRO A 468 -7.09 16.18 -0.18
CA PRO A 468 -6.34 16.76 0.94
C PRO A 468 -5.57 15.71 1.77
N LEU A 469 -6.03 14.46 1.76
CA LEU A 469 -5.45 13.35 2.51
C LEU A 469 -4.29 12.66 1.79
N ILE A 470 -4.15 12.83 0.47
CA ILE A 470 -3.16 12.10 -0.34
C ILE A 470 -2.13 13.07 -0.89
N SER A 471 -0.85 12.81 -0.63
CA SER A 471 0.24 13.56 -1.23
C SER A 471 0.40 13.18 -2.71
N HIS A 472 0.39 14.18 -3.59
CA HIS A 472 0.64 14.02 -5.02
C HIS A 472 2.04 14.51 -5.44
N ARG A 473 2.85 14.97 -4.48
CA ARG A 473 4.19 15.54 -4.72
C ARG A 473 5.11 14.61 -5.49
N GLY A 474 4.94 13.30 -5.33
CA GLY A 474 5.68 12.30 -6.09
C GLY A 474 5.48 12.38 -7.61
N ALA A 475 4.32 12.87 -8.08
CA ALA A 475 4.00 12.93 -9.50
C ALA A 475 4.51 14.18 -10.22
N ASP A 476 5.02 15.16 -9.49
CA ASP A 476 5.53 16.39 -10.09
C ASP A 476 6.69 16.09 -11.05
N CYS A 477 6.73 16.87 -12.12
CA CYS A 477 7.80 16.87 -13.10
C CYS A 477 8.84 17.91 -12.71
N PHE A 478 10.12 17.60 -12.90
CA PHE A 478 11.19 18.58 -12.76
C PHE A 478 11.84 18.83 -14.12
N VAL A 479 12.16 20.09 -14.44
CA VAL A 479 12.82 20.46 -15.68
C VAL A 479 14.08 21.26 -15.36
N ASP A 480 15.23 20.72 -15.76
CA ASP A 480 16.52 21.40 -15.67
C ASP A 480 16.75 22.21 -16.95
N CYS A 481 16.97 23.52 -16.79
CA CYS A 481 17.13 24.47 -17.89
C CYS A 481 18.60 24.88 -18.01
N TYR A 482 19.23 24.54 -19.14
CA TYR A 482 20.65 24.78 -19.39
C TYR A 482 20.86 25.95 -20.34
N LEU A 483 21.81 26.80 -20.00
CA LEU A 483 22.27 27.92 -20.83
C LEU A 483 23.06 27.39 -22.05
N PRO A 484 23.32 28.24 -23.07
CA PRO A 484 24.08 27.85 -24.26
C PRO A 484 25.50 27.32 -23.99
N ASP A 485 26.11 27.74 -22.88
CA ASP A 485 27.42 27.28 -22.41
C ASP A 485 27.37 25.90 -21.71
N GLY A 486 26.17 25.32 -21.57
CA GLY A 486 25.96 24.03 -20.90
C GLY A 486 25.85 24.11 -19.38
N THR A 487 25.90 25.31 -18.79
CA THR A 487 25.69 25.49 -17.35
C THR A 487 24.21 25.41 -16.99
N LEU A 488 23.90 24.93 -15.78
CA LEU A 488 22.52 24.85 -15.31
C LEU A 488 22.06 26.24 -14.84
N GLY A 489 21.17 26.87 -15.61
CA GLY A 489 20.71 28.22 -15.34
C GLY A 489 19.48 28.29 -14.44
N LYS A 490 18.59 27.29 -14.47
CA LYS A 490 17.34 27.28 -13.68
C LYS A 490 16.78 25.88 -13.51
N LYS A 491 16.07 25.64 -12.40
CA LYS A 491 15.24 24.44 -12.20
C LYS A 491 13.78 24.82 -12.07
N MET A 492 12.90 24.10 -12.76
CA MET A 492 11.46 24.27 -12.67
C MET A 492 10.84 23.02 -12.06
N ARG A 493 9.99 23.21 -11.03
CA ARG A 493 9.04 22.18 -10.58
C ARG A 493 7.73 22.42 -11.30
N LEU A 494 7.13 21.36 -11.81
CA LEU A 494 5.84 21.40 -12.50
C LEU A 494 4.89 20.40 -11.85
N SER A 495 3.72 20.88 -11.44
CA SER A 495 2.66 20.07 -10.84
C SER A 495 1.53 19.83 -11.85
N LEU A 496 0.82 18.72 -11.74
CA LEU A 496 -0.34 18.46 -12.61
C LEU A 496 -1.56 19.24 -12.16
N LEU A 497 -2.20 19.94 -13.10
CA LEU A 497 -3.47 20.65 -12.87
C LEU A 497 -4.58 19.69 -12.40
N GLY A 498 -4.49 18.41 -12.74
CA GLY A 498 -5.42 17.38 -12.26
C GLY A 498 -5.48 17.22 -10.73
N CYS A 499 -4.51 17.77 -9.99
CA CYS A 499 -4.46 17.84 -8.51
C CYS A 499 -5.24 19.03 -7.93
N LEU A 500 -5.58 20.02 -8.75
CA LEU A 500 -6.30 21.21 -8.35
C LEU A 500 -7.81 20.93 -8.30
N ASP A 501 -8.44 21.31 -7.19
CA ASP A 501 -9.87 21.52 -7.10
C ASP A 501 -10.13 22.98 -7.43
N ARG A 502 -10.87 23.26 -8.50
CA ARG A 502 -11.15 24.63 -8.93
C ARG A 502 -12.29 25.26 -8.13
N GLN A 503 -12.94 24.52 -7.24
CA GLN A 503 -14.06 25.00 -6.43
C GLN A 503 -15.20 25.58 -7.28
N ASP A 504 -15.45 24.99 -8.46
CA ASP A 504 -16.43 25.49 -9.46
C ASP A 504 -17.87 25.62 -8.92
N ARG A 505 -18.16 25.08 -7.73
CA ARG A 505 -19.46 25.12 -7.06
C ARG A 505 -19.63 26.29 -6.09
N ASP A 506 -18.56 26.96 -5.70
CA ASP A 506 -18.60 28.12 -4.81
C ASP A 506 -18.11 29.37 -5.58
N PRO A 507 -19.00 30.27 -6.01
CA PRO A 507 -18.64 31.46 -6.79
C PRO A 507 -17.62 32.36 -6.08
N LYS A 508 -17.54 32.30 -4.74
CA LYS A 508 -16.60 33.10 -3.96
C LYS A 508 -15.16 32.62 -4.10
N TRP A 509 -14.97 31.31 -4.29
CA TRP A 509 -13.66 30.66 -4.30
C TRP A 509 -13.36 29.95 -5.62
N ALA A 510 -14.22 30.09 -6.63
CA ALA A 510 -14.02 29.48 -7.93
C ALA A 510 -12.75 30.03 -8.61
N LEU A 511 -11.89 29.12 -9.07
CA LEU A 511 -10.70 29.44 -9.85
C LEU A 511 -11.03 29.39 -11.34
N ASP A 512 -11.20 30.57 -11.92
CA ASP A 512 -11.46 30.71 -13.35
C ASP A 512 -10.20 30.53 -14.19
N LEU A 513 -10.40 30.02 -15.40
CA LEU A 513 -9.35 30.02 -16.42
C LEU A 513 -9.16 31.46 -16.92
N CYS A 514 -7.92 31.86 -17.16
CA CYS A 514 -7.63 33.15 -17.76
C CYS A 514 -8.12 33.19 -19.22
N GLU A 515 -9.16 33.99 -19.50
CA GLU A 515 -9.78 34.09 -20.82
C GLU A 515 -8.82 34.58 -21.91
N SER A 516 -7.87 35.46 -21.56
CA SER A 516 -6.86 35.98 -22.49
C SER A 516 -5.83 34.92 -22.88
N CYS A 517 -5.54 33.95 -22.00
CA CYS A 517 -4.65 32.82 -22.31
C CYS A 517 -5.28 31.83 -23.29
N GLN A 518 -6.63 31.74 -23.36
CA GLN A 518 -7.30 30.87 -24.33
C GLN A 518 -7.21 31.41 -25.76
N ARG A 519 -7.12 32.74 -25.92
CA ARG A 519 -7.15 33.41 -27.23
C ARG A 519 -5.77 33.82 -27.76
N SER A 520 -4.75 33.83 -26.90
CA SER A 520 -3.43 34.34 -27.26
C SER A 520 -2.47 33.26 -27.74
N ALA A 521 -1.80 33.52 -28.88
CA ALA A 521 -0.65 32.77 -29.38
C ALA A 521 0.62 32.95 -28.52
N THR A 522 0.60 33.84 -27.50
CA THR A 522 1.71 34.12 -26.58
C THR A 522 1.63 33.37 -25.24
N ALA A 523 0.78 32.34 -25.14
CA ALA A 523 0.67 31.54 -23.93
C ALA A 523 2.03 30.94 -23.52
N ALA A 524 2.35 31.01 -22.22
CA ALA A 524 3.58 30.42 -21.68
C ALA A 524 3.62 28.90 -21.94
N HIS A 525 4.83 28.33 -22.04
CA HIS A 525 5.03 26.90 -22.36
C HIS A 525 4.38 25.94 -21.34
N VAL A 526 4.27 26.40 -20.11
CA VAL A 526 3.63 25.74 -18.97
C VAL A 526 2.62 26.70 -18.37
N GLY A 527 1.62 26.15 -17.70
CA GLY A 527 0.65 26.98 -17.01
C GLY A 527 1.20 27.61 -15.74
N SER A 528 0.49 28.61 -15.23
CA SER A 528 0.79 29.25 -13.95
C SER A 528 -0.49 29.60 -13.22
N ILE A 529 -0.41 29.78 -11.90
CA ILE A 529 -1.52 30.27 -11.09
C ILE A 529 -1.08 31.60 -10.47
N SER A 530 -1.79 32.67 -10.80
CA SER A 530 -1.48 34.01 -10.29
C SER A 530 -2.73 34.87 -10.19
N SER A 531 -2.66 35.94 -9.39
CA SER A 531 -3.70 36.96 -9.30
C SER A 531 -3.63 38.00 -10.44
N ILE A 532 -2.60 37.94 -11.29
CA ILE A 532 -2.32 38.94 -12.31
C ILE A 532 -2.94 38.49 -13.63
N THR A 533 -3.92 39.23 -14.17
CA THR A 533 -4.36 38.98 -15.54
C THR A 533 -3.46 39.67 -16.56
N HIS A 534 -3.35 39.12 -17.78
CA HIS A 534 -2.57 39.75 -18.86
C HIS A 534 -3.08 41.15 -19.28
N GLY A 535 -4.23 41.62 -18.77
CA GLY A 535 -4.79 42.95 -19.02
C GLY A 535 -4.69 43.93 -17.84
N ASP A 536 -4.32 43.47 -16.64
CA ASP A 536 -4.35 44.30 -15.40
C ASP A 536 -3.07 45.09 -15.15
N GLN A 537 -2.11 45.12 -16.07
CA GLN A 537 -0.98 46.05 -15.94
C GLN A 537 -1.39 47.54 -16.01
N LEU A 538 -2.67 47.85 -16.25
CA LEU A 538 -3.12 49.23 -16.46
C LEU A 538 -4.32 49.74 -15.64
N ARG A 539 -5.08 48.95 -14.86
CA ARG A 539 -6.22 49.52 -14.09
C ARG A 539 -6.56 48.82 -12.76
N ASP A 540 -6.60 49.68 -11.73
CA ASP A 540 -7.20 49.57 -10.39
C ASP A 540 -6.72 48.48 -9.41
N PRO A 541 -5.99 48.87 -8.33
CA PRO A 541 -5.56 47.97 -7.25
C PRO A 541 -6.66 47.61 -6.23
N GLU A 542 -7.91 48.05 -6.41
CA GLU A 542 -9.00 47.87 -5.44
C GLU A 542 -9.92 46.66 -5.69
N LYS A 543 -9.73 45.92 -6.80
CA LYS A 543 -10.46 44.66 -7.02
C LYS A 543 -9.75 43.51 -6.34
N THR A 544 -10.47 42.85 -5.44
CA THR A 544 -10.02 41.71 -4.64
C THR A 544 -9.33 40.66 -5.53
N GLU A 545 -8.09 40.31 -5.17
CA GLU A 545 -7.16 39.45 -5.91
C GLU A 545 -7.70 38.02 -6.14
N ALA A 546 -8.59 37.84 -7.10
CA ALA A 546 -9.03 36.51 -7.51
C ALA A 546 -7.90 35.82 -8.30
N PHE A 547 -7.33 34.76 -7.74
CA PHE A 547 -6.38 33.90 -8.46
C PHE A 547 -7.04 33.36 -9.74
N LYS A 548 -6.28 33.27 -10.83
CA LYS A 548 -6.70 32.65 -12.09
C LYS A 548 -5.70 31.60 -12.52
N VAL A 549 -6.21 30.60 -13.24
CA VAL A 549 -5.37 29.56 -13.85
C VAL A 549 -5.03 30.00 -15.27
N HIS A 550 -3.75 30.26 -15.51
CA HIS A 550 -3.21 30.53 -16.83
C HIS A 550 -2.82 29.20 -17.46
N MET A 551 -3.59 28.74 -18.44
CA MET A 551 -3.27 27.50 -19.15
C MET A 551 -2.00 27.67 -19.96
N GLY A 552 -1.13 26.65 -19.93
CA GLY A 552 0.03 26.62 -20.82
C GLY A 552 -0.39 26.39 -22.27
N ALA A 553 0.50 26.74 -23.20
CA ALA A 553 0.31 26.55 -24.63
C ALA A 553 -0.17 25.13 -24.97
N ASN A 554 -0.96 24.98 -26.05
CA ASN A 554 -1.51 23.69 -26.50
C ASN A 554 -2.29 22.92 -25.41
N GLY A 555 -2.88 23.62 -24.44
CA GLY A 555 -3.64 23.01 -23.35
C GLY A 555 -2.76 22.25 -22.34
N CYS A 556 -1.50 22.64 -22.18
CA CYS A 556 -0.56 21.98 -21.26
C CYS A 556 -1.13 21.94 -19.83
N SER A 557 -1.22 20.73 -19.27
CA SER A 557 -1.75 20.49 -17.93
C SER A 557 -0.71 20.60 -16.82
N TRP A 558 0.55 20.90 -17.16
CA TRP A 558 1.61 21.15 -16.20
C TRP A 558 1.61 22.64 -15.81
N VAL A 559 1.58 22.90 -14.50
CA VAL A 559 1.65 24.25 -13.93
C VAL A 559 2.88 24.40 -13.05
N LEU A 560 3.49 25.59 -13.03
CA LEU A 560 4.66 25.88 -12.20
C LEU A 560 4.38 25.65 -10.71
#